data_AF-A0A940PW07-F1
#
_entry.id   AF-A0A940PW07-F1
#
_cell.length_a   1.000
_cell.length_b   1.000
_cell.length_c   1.000
_cell.angle_alpha   90.00
_cell.angle_beta   90.00
_cell.angle_gamma   90.00
#
_symmetry.space_group_name_H-M   'P 1'
#
loop_
_entity.id
_entity.type
_entity.pdbx_description
1 polymer ?
#
loop_
_entity_poly.entity_id
_entity_poly.type
_entity_poly.pdbx_seq_one_letter_code
_entity_poly.pdbx_strand_id
1 'polypeptide(L)'
;MKKPMKWLKRTAAFAVTLGAVLFAMPASVSAATEFNINNGAVTITADGDYTITGDGTATANTITVESGVSANITLAGVNIDVSSQNNKAAFKIADNSAGNVTITLADGTTNTLKSGRFCAGLQKNGEYSEDLGTLTIQGTGSLTATGGEYNAAGIGSGSGGNCSNITIEGGIITANGGEYNGAGIGGGQNGNCSNITIKGGEITANGGNYGAGIGGGYKGSGSGITINGGTVTANGGDSGAGIGGGLSGDGSNITIEGGTVTANGGDSGAGIGGGSDGGDGSNITIEDGTVTANGGKNGAGIGGGWCGDGSGINISNSLVKVTAGANASSIGGGRGGNGAADLSNTQNAIIVDNTARTVTVYGNVTLNRGF
;
A
#
# COMPACT_ATOMS: atom_id res chain seq x y z
N MET A 1 86.76 -21.62 64.85
CA MET A 1 85.36 -22.07 65.02
C MET A 1 84.56 -21.73 63.75
N LYS A 2 84.08 -22.76 63.03
CA LYS A 2 83.29 -22.61 61.80
C LYS A 2 81.92 -21.96 62.11
N LYS A 3 81.53 -20.91 61.37
CA LYS A 3 80.14 -20.42 61.28
C LYS A 3 79.56 -20.72 59.89
N PRO A 4 78.27 -21.13 59.77
CA PRO A 4 77.70 -21.68 58.54
C PRO A 4 77.13 -20.61 57.59
N MET A 5 77.06 -20.99 56.31
CA MET A 5 76.52 -20.23 55.16
C MET A 5 75.03 -19.91 55.32
N LYS A 6 74.65 -18.67 54.97
CA LYS A 6 73.27 -18.30 54.60
C LYS A 6 73.22 -18.05 53.09
N TRP A 7 72.34 -18.77 52.41
CA TRP A 7 71.99 -18.58 51.00
C TRP A 7 71.07 -17.35 50.85
N LEU A 8 71.47 -16.38 50.03
CA LEU A 8 70.65 -15.22 49.67
C LEU A 8 69.77 -15.60 48.46
N LYS A 9 68.44 -15.63 48.64
CA LYS A 9 67.50 -15.75 47.50
C LYS A 9 67.50 -14.43 46.73
N ARG A 10 67.91 -14.46 45.47
CA ARG A 10 67.73 -13.35 44.51
C ARG A 10 66.34 -13.48 43.87
N THR A 11 65.47 -12.51 44.10
CA THR A 11 64.27 -12.28 43.30
C THR A 11 64.57 -11.14 42.33
N ALA A 12 64.73 -11.46 41.04
CA ALA A 12 64.76 -10.48 39.97
C ALA A 12 63.34 -10.38 39.40
N ALA A 13 62.70 -9.22 39.53
CA ALA A 13 61.43 -8.93 38.88
C ALA A 13 61.71 -8.59 37.40
N PHE A 14 61.17 -9.38 36.49
CA PHE A 14 61.17 -9.10 35.06
C PHE A 14 59.98 -8.17 34.76
N ALA A 15 60.24 -6.89 34.53
CA ALA A 15 59.22 -5.94 34.07
C ALA A 15 59.09 -6.08 32.54
N VAL A 16 58.02 -6.71 32.08
CA VAL A 16 57.61 -6.65 30.67
C VAL A 16 56.77 -5.38 30.53
N THR A 17 57.36 -4.33 29.94
CA THR A 17 56.59 -3.19 29.44
C THR A 17 55.82 -3.65 28.21
N LEU A 18 54.52 -3.91 28.40
CA LEU A 18 53.59 -4.17 27.33
C LEU A 18 53.40 -2.85 26.55
N GLY A 19 54.07 -2.73 25.40
CA GLY A 19 53.82 -1.64 24.47
C GLY A 19 52.39 -1.75 23.96
N ALA A 20 51.54 -0.80 24.34
CA ALA A 20 50.19 -0.70 23.79
C ALA A 20 50.31 -0.42 22.29
N VAL A 21 50.11 -1.45 21.48
CA VAL A 21 49.79 -1.28 20.05
C VAL A 21 48.40 -0.65 20.03
N LEU A 22 48.37 0.68 19.89
CA LEU A 22 47.16 1.42 19.61
C LEU A 22 46.72 1.00 18.19
N PHE A 23 45.92 -0.06 18.08
CA PHE A 23 45.13 -0.28 16.88
C PHE A 23 44.18 0.90 16.79
N ALA A 24 44.49 1.85 15.91
CA ALA A 24 43.50 2.81 15.44
C ALA A 24 42.34 1.96 14.91
N MET A 25 41.24 1.92 15.67
CA MET A 25 39.99 1.42 15.15
C MET A 25 39.74 2.21 13.86
N PRO A 26 39.44 1.56 12.72
CA PRO A 26 39.04 2.31 11.54
C PRO A 26 37.90 3.21 12.00
N ALA A 27 38.06 4.53 11.81
CA ALA A 27 36.97 5.46 12.03
C ALA A 27 35.78 4.87 11.27
N SER A 28 34.72 4.52 11.99
CA SER A 28 33.46 4.15 11.37
C SER A 28 33.05 5.35 10.53
N VAL A 29 33.31 5.30 9.22
CA VAL A 29 32.73 6.24 8.29
C VAL A 29 31.24 6.02 8.44
N SER A 30 30.56 6.94 9.13
CA SER A 30 29.11 7.03 9.10
C SER A 30 28.71 7.01 7.63
N ALA A 31 27.89 6.05 7.21
CA ALA A 31 27.30 6.09 5.89
C ALA A 31 26.64 7.47 5.71
N ALA A 32 26.71 8.03 4.51
CA ALA A 32 25.99 9.27 4.22
C ALA A 32 24.50 9.03 4.49
N THR A 33 23.89 9.91 5.27
CA THR A 33 22.46 9.88 5.60
C THR A 33 21.68 10.92 4.79
N GLU A 34 22.37 11.79 4.06
CA GLU A 34 21.78 12.80 3.19
C GLU A 34 22.23 12.60 1.75
N PHE A 35 21.27 12.52 0.84
CA PHE A 35 21.48 12.31 -0.57
C PHE A 35 20.71 13.34 -1.40
N ASN A 36 21.24 13.63 -2.58
CA ASN A 36 20.51 14.32 -3.64
C ASN A 36 20.38 13.36 -4.82
N ILE A 37 19.14 13.00 -5.18
CA ILE A 37 18.85 12.01 -6.22
C ILE A 37 19.33 12.46 -7.61
N ASN A 38 19.49 13.76 -7.84
CA ASN A 38 20.02 14.30 -9.10
C ASN A 38 21.53 14.03 -9.26
N ASN A 39 22.26 13.77 -8.16
CA ASN A 39 23.71 13.52 -8.18
C ASN A 39 24.09 12.04 -8.41
N GLY A 40 23.16 11.11 -8.21
CA GLY A 40 23.41 9.68 -8.40
C GLY A 40 22.30 8.80 -7.85
N ALA A 41 22.31 7.52 -8.23
CA ALA A 41 21.44 6.51 -7.62
C ALA A 41 21.79 6.32 -6.13
N VAL A 42 20.76 6.03 -5.32
CA VAL A 42 20.88 5.83 -3.88
C VAL A 42 20.59 4.37 -3.55
N THR A 43 21.53 3.71 -2.88
CA THR A 43 21.33 2.36 -2.34
C THR A 43 21.50 2.41 -0.83
N ILE A 44 20.46 1.99 -0.11
CA ILE A 44 20.41 1.95 1.34
C ILE A 44 20.74 0.53 1.79
N THR A 45 21.87 0.39 2.48
CA THR A 45 22.50 -0.91 2.83
C THR A 45 22.56 -1.18 4.33
N ALA A 46 22.10 -0.23 5.16
CA ALA A 46 22.14 -0.33 6.61
C ALA A 46 20.89 0.31 7.21
N ASP A 47 20.54 -0.12 8.42
CA ASP A 47 19.42 0.46 9.16
C ASP A 47 19.72 1.91 9.52
N GLY A 48 18.70 2.78 9.45
CA GLY A 48 18.84 4.16 9.90
C GLY A 48 17.90 5.15 9.24
N ASP A 49 18.20 6.43 9.49
CA ASP A 49 17.45 7.57 8.97
C ASP A 49 18.17 8.19 7.78
N TYR A 50 17.42 8.44 6.71
CA TYR A 50 17.92 8.93 5.43
C TYR A 50 17.08 10.09 4.95
N THR A 51 17.71 11.13 4.41
CA THR A 51 17.04 12.22 3.70
C THR A 51 17.48 12.19 2.24
N ILE A 52 16.52 12.04 1.33
CA ILE A 52 16.75 12.06 -0.11
C ILE A 52 16.04 13.28 -0.69
N THR A 53 16.84 14.22 -1.15
CA THR A 53 16.36 15.46 -1.76
C THR A 53 16.42 15.37 -3.28
N GLY A 54 15.61 16.18 -3.95
CA GLY A 54 15.74 16.47 -5.38
C GLY A 54 15.40 17.93 -5.66
N ASP A 55 15.89 18.44 -6.78
CA ASP A 55 15.61 19.81 -7.23
C ASP A 55 14.33 19.91 -8.09
N GLY A 56 13.55 18.83 -8.15
CA GLY A 56 12.36 18.70 -9.00
C GLY A 56 12.65 18.36 -10.46
N THR A 57 13.91 18.38 -10.92
CA THR A 57 14.27 17.94 -12.27
C THR A 57 14.23 16.42 -12.38
N ALA A 58 13.69 15.92 -13.49
CA ALA A 58 13.57 14.49 -13.72
C ALA A 58 14.95 13.84 -13.88
N THR A 59 15.18 12.73 -13.18
CA THR A 59 16.40 11.93 -13.27
C THR A 59 16.10 10.45 -13.55
N ALA A 60 17.07 9.76 -14.16
CA ALA A 60 17.04 8.31 -14.37
C ALA A 60 17.72 7.51 -13.23
N ASN A 61 18.17 8.21 -12.19
CA ASN A 61 18.69 7.64 -10.95
C ASN A 61 17.56 7.01 -10.14
N THR A 62 17.87 5.99 -9.35
CA THR A 62 16.89 5.18 -8.61
C THR A 62 17.22 5.10 -7.14
N ILE A 63 16.22 4.76 -6.33
CA ILE A 63 16.38 4.47 -4.90
C ILE A 63 16.18 2.96 -4.68
N THR A 64 17.10 2.31 -3.98
CA THR A 64 16.99 0.88 -3.62
C THR A 64 17.24 0.71 -2.13
N VAL A 65 16.39 -0.06 -1.45
CA VAL A 65 16.59 -0.54 -0.07
C VAL A 65 16.93 -2.02 -0.13
N GLU A 66 18.08 -2.42 0.42
CA GLU A 66 18.54 -3.81 0.41
C GLU A 66 17.71 -4.72 1.34
N SER A 67 17.84 -6.03 1.14
CA SER A 67 17.08 -7.03 1.89
C SER A 67 17.44 -7.00 3.38
N GLY A 68 16.41 -7.01 4.23
CA GLY A 68 16.55 -7.00 5.68
C GLY A 68 16.80 -5.62 6.29
N VAL A 69 16.95 -4.57 5.48
CA VAL A 69 17.24 -3.22 5.96
C VAL A 69 15.97 -2.49 6.40
N SER A 70 15.98 -1.98 7.63
CA SER A 70 14.93 -1.11 8.17
C SER A 70 15.35 0.37 8.07
N ALA A 71 14.63 1.16 7.28
CA ALA A 71 15.02 2.52 6.95
C ALA A 71 13.87 3.52 7.10
N ASN A 72 14.14 4.67 7.72
CA ASN A 72 13.25 5.83 7.71
C ASN A 72 13.77 6.84 6.68
N ILE A 73 13.04 7.02 5.59
CA ILE A 73 13.47 7.78 4.43
C ILE A 73 12.58 9.00 4.28
N THR A 74 13.15 10.20 4.40
CA THR A 74 12.47 11.45 4.08
C THR A 74 12.68 11.77 2.60
N LEU A 75 11.59 11.95 1.85
CA LEU A 75 11.61 12.40 0.45
C LEU A 75 11.21 13.86 0.35
N ALA A 76 12.05 14.66 -0.31
CA ALA A 76 11.83 16.09 -0.50
C ALA A 76 12.21 16.52 -1.93
N GLY A 77 11.22 16.69 -2.81
CA GLY A 77 11.44 17.18 -4.18
C GLY A 77 12.01 16.12 -5.15
N VAL A 78 11.88 14.84 -4.83
CA VAL A 78 12.42 13.74 -5.64
C VAL A 78 11.60 13.57 -6.92
N ASN A 79 12.24 13.58 -8.08
CA ASN A 79 11.57 13.34 -9.37
C ASN A 79 12.34 12.31 -10.20
N ILE A 80 11.90 11.05 -10.13
CA ILE A 80 12.52 9.93 -10.86
C ILE A 80 11.62 9.53 -12.02
N ASP A 81 12.17 9.58 -13.23
CA ASP A 81 11.53 9.06 -14.45
C ASP A 81 12.46 8.06 -15.14
N VAL A 82 12.13 6.78 -14.99
CA VAL A 82 12.76 5.66 -15.69
C VAL A 82 11.77 4.95 -16.61
N SER A 83 10.67 5.61 -16.99
CA SER A 83 9.55 5.02 -17.73
C SER A 83 9.90 4.50 -19.12
N SER A 84 10.97 5.02 -19.73
CA SER A 84 11.50 4.53 -21.00
C SER A 84 12.33 3.24 -20.89
N GLN A 85 12.56 2.74 -19.68
CA GLN A 85 13.45 1.61 -19.41
C GLN A 85 12.65 0.35 -19.06
N ASN A 86 13.24 -0.82 -19.24
CA ASN A 86 12.63 -2.11 -18.88
C ASN A 86 13.14 -2.56 -17.51
N ASN A 87 12.26 -3.13 -16.67
CA ASN A 87 12.62 -3.74 -15.39
C ASN A 87 13.40 -2.81 -14.45
N LYS A 88 13.10 -1.50 -14.50
CA LYS A 88 13.74 -0.51 -13.65
C LYS A 88 12.69 0.20 -12.80
N ALA A 89 12.71 -0.09 -11.52
CA ALA A 89 11.88 0.58 -10.54
C ALA A 89 12.52 1.93 -10.16
N ALA A 90 11.70 2.98 -10.07
CA ALA A 90 12.12 4.28 -9.55
C ALA A 90 12.55 4.17 -8.08
N PHE A 91 11.74 3.46 -7.29
CA PHE A 91 12.04 3.10 -5.91
C PHE A 91 11.75 1.61 -5.71
N LYS A 92 12.74 0.84 -5.26
CA LYS A 92 12.58 -0.59 -4.93
C LYS A 92 12.98 -0.90 -3.51
N ILE A 93 12.08 -1.53 -2.76
CA ILE A 93 12.42 -2.31 -1.57
C ILE A 93 12.70 -3.73 -2.03
N ALA A 94 13.79 -4.34 -1.54
CA ALA A 94 14.15 -5.70 -1.90
C ALA A 94 12.98 -6.67 -1.68
N ASP A 95 12.86 -7.63 -2.60
CA ASP A 95 11.74 -8.58 -2.64
C ASP A 95 11.75 -9.44 -1.37
N ASN A 96 10.59 -9.61 -0.72
CA ASN A 96 10.45 -10.35 0.55
C ASN A 96 11.35 -9.82 1.69
N SER A 97 11.74 -8.54 1.66
CA SER A 97 12.54 -7.95 2.74
C SER A 97 11.80 -8.00 4.08
N ALA A 98 12.52 -8.43 5.12
CA ALA A 98 12.03 -8.37 6.51
C ALA A 98 12.14 -6.98 7.15
N GLY A 99 12.90 -6.07 6.52
CA GLY A 99 13.12 -4.73 7.02
C GLY A 99 11.90 -3.82 6.83
N ASN A 100 11.60 -3.01 7.83
CA ASN A 100 10.51 -2.03 7.78
C ASN A 100 11.00 -0.74 7.11
N VAL A 101 10.27 -0.25 6.11
CA VAL A 101 10.62 0.97 5.40
C VAL A 101 9.53 2.01 5.61
N THR A 102 9.89 3.11 6.26
CA THR A 102 9.02 4.26 6.46
C THR A 102 9.42 5.39 5.52
N ILE A 103 8.52 5.84 4.66
CA ILE A 103 8.72 6.98 3.77
C ILE A 103 7.96 8.18 4.35
N THR A 104 8.71 9.23 4.72
CA THR A 104 8.14 10.52 5.14
C THR A 104 8.16 11.49 3.98
N LEU A 105 6.98 11.91 3.51
CA LEU A 105 6.82 12.94 2.49
C LEU A 105 6.96 14.31 3.14
N ALA A 106 8.07 15.00 2.86
CA ALA A 106 8.39 16.28 3.47
C ALA A 106 7.33 17.35 3.11
N ASP A 107 6.94 18.14 4.11
CA ASP A 107 5.89 19.15 3.97
C ASP A 107 6.20 20.16 2.85
N GLY A 108 5.17 20.53 2.09
CA GLY A 108 5.31 21.45 0.96
C GLY A 108 6.12 20.94 -0.23
N THR A 109 6.52 19.66 -0.24
CA THR A 109 7.27 19.07 -1.35
C THR A 109 6.42 18.14 -2.22
N THR A 110 6.85 18.00 -3.48
CA THR A 110 6.25 17.07 -4.45
C THR A 110 7.27 16.04 -4.86
N ASN A 111 6.88 14.77 -4.76
CA ASN A 111 7.72 13.64 -5.14
C ASN A 111 7.05 12.84 -6.25
N THR A 112 7.81 12.46 -7.28
CA THR A 112 7.34 11.69 -8.43
C THR A 112 8.21 10.47 -8.62
N LEU A 113 7.59 9.29 -8.67
CA LEU A 113 8.23 8.00 -8.91
C LEU A 113 7.56 7.35 -10.13
N LYS A 114 8.21 7.42 -11.28
CA LYS A 114 7.70 6.83 -12.53
C LYS A 114 8.62 5.70 -13.00
N SER A 115 8.14 4.48 -12.83
CA SER A 115 8.93 3.28 -13.10
C SER A 115 8.89 2.87 -14.56
N GLY A 116 9.91 2.10 -14.95
CA GLY A 116 10.01 1.41 -16.22
C GLY A 116 9.12 0.16 -16.27
N ARG A 117 8.99 -0.44 -17.46
CA ARG A 117 8.09 -1.58 -17.70
C ARG A 117 8.22 -2.67 -16.64
N PHE A 118 7.06 -3.21 -16.25
CA PHE A 118 6.92 -4.31 -15.27
C PHE A 118 7.25 -3.97 -13.80
N CYS A 119 7.69 -2.74 -13.50
CA CYS A 119 8.01 -2.30 -12.15
C CYS A 119 6.97 -1.33 -11.60
N ALA A 120 6.64 -1.46 -10.31
CA ALA A 120 5.74 -0.52 -9.66
C ALA A 120 6.44 0.84 -9.46
N GLY A 121 5.67 1.94 -9.42
CA GLY A 121 6.22 3.27 -9.18
C GLY A 121 7.02 3.31 -7.87
N LEU A 122 6.39 2.82 -6.81
CA LEU A 122 7.02 2.44 -5.55
C LEU A 122 6.89 0.93 -5.35
N GLN A 123 7.97 0.19 -5.57
CA GLN A 123 7.95 -1.27 -5.61
C GLN A 123 8.25 -1.91 -4.25
N LYS A 124 7.26 -2.67 -3.75
CA LYS A 124 7.31 -3.57 -2.61
C LYS A 124 6.69 -4.91 -2.99
N ASN A 125 7.52 -5.86 -3.39
CA ASN A 125 7.09 -7.24 -3.60
C ASN A 125 7.17 -8.01 -2.27
N GLY A 126 6.19 -8.86 -2.02
CA GLY A 126 6.20 -9.76 -0.87
C GLY A 126 4.88 -10.53 -0.77
N GLU A 127 4.97 -11.84 -0.63
CA GLU A 127 3.85 -12.65 -0.17
C GLU A 127 3.75 -12.55 1.35
N TYR A 128 2.52 -12.54 1.88
CA TYR A 128 2.31 -12.41 3.31
C TYR A 128 3.08 -13.49 4.09
N SER A 129 3.86 -13.03 5.06
CA SER A 129 4.61 -13.84 6.03
C SER A 129 4.74 -13.02 7.32
N GLU A 130 4.86 -13.69 8.46
CA GLU A 130 5.08 -13.03 9.76
C GLU A 130 6.40 -12.23 9.79
N ASP A 131 7.38 -12.64 8.98
CA ASP A 131 8.67 -11.99 8.87
C ASP A 131 8.71 -10.88 7.80
N LEU A 132 7.62 -10.65 7.05
CA LEU A 132 7.62 -9.67 5.96
C LEU A 132 7.55 -8.23 6.51
N GLY A 133 8.55 -7.42 6.16
CA GLY A 133 8.60 -6.01 6.53
C GLY A 133 7.46 -5.18 5.93
N THR A 134 7.09 -4.11 6.63
CA THR A 134 6.02 -3.19 6.24
C THR A 134 6.58 -2.00 5.47
N LEU A 135 5.89 -1.60 4.41
CA LEU A 135 6.06 -0.29 3.78
C LEU A 135 5.07 0.69 4.43
N THR A 136 5.58 1.74 5.07
CA THR A 136 4.78 2.80 5.68
C THR A 136 4.99 4.10 4.93
N ILE A 137 3.93 4.81 4.54
CA ILE A 137 4.01 6.15 3.94
C ILE A 137 3.31 7.14 4.86
N GLN A 138 4.00 8.23 5.20
CA GLN A 138 3.53 9.24 6.15
C GLN A 138 3.96 10.65 5.74
N GLY A 139 3.60 11.65 6.54
CA GLY A 139 3.92 13.06 6.29
C GLY A 139 2.77 13.81 5.62
N THR A 140 3.04 15.03 5.16
CA THR A 140 2.05 15.95 4.57
C THR A 140 2.39 16.35 3.14
N GLY A 141 3.60 16.04 2.67
CA GLY A 141 3.99 16.23 1.28
C GLY A 141 3.23 15.33 0.31
N SER A 142 3.49 15.51 -0.99
CA SER A 142 2.82 14.73 -2.03
C SER A 142 3.72 13.67 -2.66
N LEU A 143 3.09 12.58 -3.11
CA LEU A 143 3.70 11.49 -3.86
C LEU A 143 2.82 11.13 -5.06
N THR A 144 3.38 11.21 -6.26
CA THR A 144 2.82 10.58 -7.46
C THR A 144 3.63 9.35 -7.80
N ALA A 145 3.05 8.16 -7.64
CA ALA A 145 3.70 6.88 -7.94
C ALA A 145 2.99 6.23 -9.13
N THR A 146 3.72 6.05 -10.22
CA THR A 146 3.18 5.52 -11.48
C THR A 146 3.90 4.24 -11.85
N GLY A 147 3.13 3.15 -11.92
CA GLY A 147 3.58 1.86 -12.40
C GLY A 147 4.04 1.96 -13.85
N GLY A 148 5.07 1.19 -14.19
CA GLY A 148 5.53 1.09 -15.56
C GLY A 148 4.49 0.47 -16.48
N GLU A 149 4.69 0.65 -17.79
CA GLU A 149 3.81 0.18 -18.85
C GLU A 149 3.38 -1.30 -18.62
N TYR A 150 2.14 -1.59 -19.01
CA TYR A 150 1.48 -2.91 -18.92
C TYR A 150 1.03 -3.35 -17.52
N ASN A 151 1.95 -3.68 -16.62
CA ASN A 151 1.66 -4.75 -15.66
C ASN A 151 1.88 -4.47 -14.18
N ALA A 152 2.28 -3.26 -13.79
CA ALA A 152 2.73 -3.02 -12.42
C ALA A 152 1.86 -2.04 -11.65
N ALA A 153 1.84 -2.15 -10.33
CA ALA A 153 1.06 -1.24 -9.50
C ALA A 153 1.66 0.18 -9.46
N GLY A 154 0.88 1.19 -9.05
CA GLY A 154 1.44 2.49 -8.69
C GLY A 154 2.32 2.36 -7.44
N ILE A 155 1.73 1.84 -6.37
CA ILE A 155 2.41 1.49 -5.11
C ILE A 155 2.12 0.02 -4.81
N GLY A 156 3.16 -0.80 -4.66
CA GLY A 156 3.01 -2.22 -4.37
C GLY A 156 3.87 -3.07 -5.29
N SER A 157 3.33 -4.11 -5.93
CA SER A 157 4.15 -5.08 -6.66
C SER A 157 4.32 -4.80 -8.15
N GLY A 158 5.43 -5.30 -8.70
CA GLY A 158 5.65 -5.40 -10.13
C GLY A 158 4.81 -6.50 -10.79
N SER A 159 4.99 -6.70 -12.09
CA SER A 159 4.32 -7.76 -12.87
C SER A 159 4.56 -9.14 -12.26
N GLY A 160 3.50 -9.90 -11.97
CA GLY A 160 3.56 -11.25 -11.40
C GLY A 160 3.96 -11.31 -9.92
N GLY A 161 4.25 -10.18 -9.29
CA GLY A 161 4.62 -10.13 -7.88
C GLY A 161 3.40 -10.07 -6.98
N ASN A 162 3.41 -10.82 -5.88
CA ASN A 162 2.48 -10.58 -4.76
C ASN A 162 2.92 -9.35 -3.97
N CYS A 163 1.96 -8.74 -3.29
CA CYS A 163 2.13 -7.55 -2.47
C CYS A 163 1.52 -7.79 -1.09
N SER A 164 2.17 -7.31 -0.04
CA SER A 164 1.64 -7.38 1.33
C SER A 164 2.27 -6.31 2.22
N ASN A 165 1.55 -5.96 3.29
CA ASN A 165 1.98 -5.06 4.37
C ASN A 165 2.31 -3.64 3.84
N ILE A 166 1.28 -2.95 3.34
CA ILE A 166 1.36 -1.54 2.95
C ILE A 166 0.51 -0.74 3.93
N THR A 167 1.12 0.25 4.59
CA THR A 167 0.44 1.19 5.48
C THR A 167 0.59 2.61 4.96
N ILE A 168 -0.50 3.35 4.86
CA ILE A 168 -0.51 4.77 4.55
C ILE A 168 -1.10 5.51 5.75
N GLU A 169 -0.28 6.31 6.41
CA GLU A 169 -0.67 7.10 7.58
C GLU A 169 -1.02 8.55 7.23
N GLY A 170 -0.50 9.06 6.11
CA GLY A 170 -0.74 10.42 5.64
C GLY A 170 -0.15 10.72 4.27
N GLY A 171 -0.22 11.99 3.89
CA GLY A 171 0.28 12.53 2.62
C GLY A 171 -0.81 12.75 1.58
N ILE A 172 -0.42 13.42 0.49
CA ILE A 172 -1.26 13.57 -0.70
C ILE A 172 -0.73 12.58 -1.74
N ILE A 173 -1.42 11.46 -1.93
CA ILE A 173 -0.90 10.33 -2.72
C ILE A 173 -1.77 10.13 -3.96
N THR A 174 -1.13 10.21 -5.13
CA THR A 174 -1.69 9.73 -6.39
C THR A 174 -0.95 8.46 -6.81
N ALA A 175 -1.62 7.32 -6.78
CA ALA A 175 -1.06 6.03 -7.18
C ALA A 175 -1.73 5.56 -8.46
N ASN A 176 -0.96 5.49 -9.55
CA ASN A 176 -1.46 5.08 -10.86
C ASN A 176 -0.87 3.72 -11.22
N GLY A 177 -1.73 2.72 -11.39
CA GLY A 177 -1.37 1.46 -11.98
C GLY A 177 -0.82 1.65 -13.40
N GLY A 178 0.00 0.71 -13.84
CA GLY A 178 0.42 0.63 -15.23
C GLY A 178 -0.80 0.44 -16.13
N GLU A 179 -0.73 1.01 -17.33
CA GLU A 179 -1.84 1.20 -18.29
C GLU A 179 -2.90 0.09 -18.35
N TYR A 180 -2.50 -1.19 -18.26
CA TYR A 180 -3.41 -2.32 -18.47
C TYR A 180 -3.79 -3.06 -17.19
N ASN A 181 -2.83 -3.56 -16.40
CA ASN A 181 -3.10 -4.68 -15.48
C ASN A 181 -2.80 -4.40 -14.00
N GLY A 182 -2.13 -3.29 -13.67
CA GLY A 182 -1.71 -3.02 -12.29
C GLY A 182 -2.78 -2.30 -11.46
N ALA A 183 -2.83 -2.58 -10.17
CA ALA A 183 -3.64 -1.78 -9.25
C ALA A 183 -3.05 -0.37 -9.04
N GLY A 184 -3.86 0.60 -8.61
CA GLY A 184 -3.32 1.87 -8.13
C GLY A 184 -2.40 1.64 -6.92
N ILE A 185 -2.97 1.05 -5.87
CA ILE A 185 -2.25 0.56 -4.68
C ILE A 185 -2.50 -0.94 -4.55
N GLY A 186 -1.45 -1.75 -4.66
CA GLY A 186 -1.51 -3.18 -4.41
C GLY A 186 -0.76 -4.01 -5.44
N GLY A 187 -1.46 -4.95 -6.08
CA GLY A 187 -0.88 -5.97 -6.95
C GLY A 187 -0.59 -5.51 -8.39
N GLY A 188 0.50 -6.00 -8.98
CA GLY A 188 0.68 -6.04 -10.43
C GLY A 188 -0.16 -7.14 -11.12
N GLN A 189 0.04 -7.37 -12.41
CA GLN A 189 -0.62 -8.43 -13.17
C GLN A 189 -0.40 -9.81 -12.52
N ASN A 190 -1.47 -10.57 -12.31
CA ASN A 190 -1.52 -11.86 -11.58
C ASN A 190 -1.03 -11.76 -10.12
N GLY A 191 -0.80 -10.54 -9.62
CA GLY A 191 -0.34 -10.29 -8.27
C GLY A 191 -1.50 -10.08 -7.33
N ASN A 192 -1.60 -10.93 -6.32
CA ASN A 192 -2.49 -10.68 -5.19
C ASN A 192 -1.90 -9.56 -4.33
N CYS A 193 -2.76 -8.78 -3.65
CA CYS A 193 -2.28 -7.96 -2.55
C CYS A 193 -3.13 -8.11 -1.30
N SER A 194 -2.47 -8.23 -0.16
CA SER A 194 -3.11 -8.29 1.15
C SER A 194 -2.55 -7.29 2.16
N ASN A 195 -3.27 -7.06 3.26
CA ASN A 195 -2.85 -6.19 4.37
C ASN A 195 -2.48 -4.77 3.91
N ILE A 196 -3.43 -4.13 3.24
CA ILE A 196 -3.33 -2.71 2.90
C ILE A 196 -4.10 -1.95 3.98
N THR A 197 -3.41 -1.07 4.72
CA THR A 197 -4.03 -0.24 5.76
C THR A 197 -3.90 1.24 5.42
N ILE A 198 -5.01 1.97 5.33
CA ILE A 198 -5.03 3.42 5.16
C ILE A 198 -5.58 4.05 6.43
N LYS A 199 -4.73 4.75 7.18
CA LYS A 199 -5.11 5.44 8.43
C LYS A 199 -5.44 6.92 8.21
N GLY A 200 -4.94 7.52 7.12
CA GLY A 200 -5.10 8.94 6.84
C GLY A 200 -4.55 9.36 5.47
N GLY A 201 -4.57 10.67 5.21
CA GLY A 201 -4.13 11.28 3.95
C GLY A 201 -5.25 11.58 2.96
N GLU A 202 -4.86 12.17 1.82
CA GLU A 202 -5.69 12.36 0.63
C GLU A 202 -5.17 11.43 -0.46
N ILE A 203 -5.90 10.35 -0.73
CA ILE A 203 -5.44 9.23 -1.54
C ILE A 203 -6.30 9.13 -2.79
N THR A 204 -5.67 9.19 -3.96
CA THR A 204 -6.28 8.85 -5.25
C THR A 204 -5.55 7.65 -5.83
N ALA A 205 -6.22 6.51 -5.90
CA ALA A 205 -5.68 5.27 -6.42
C ALA A 205 -6.42 4.87 -7.69
N ASN A 206 -5.70 4.86 -8.82
CA ASN A 206 -6.24 4.57 -10.14
C ASN A 206 -5.67 3.25 -10.65
N GLY A 207 -6.51 2.24 -10.83
CA GLY A 207 -6.13 1.00 -11.50
C GLY A 207 -5.85 1.22 -12.99
N GLY A 208 -4.98 0.40 -13.57
CA GLY A 208 -4.97 0.18 -15.01
C GLY A 208 -6.26 -0.51 -15.47
N ASN A 209 -6.49 -0.64 -16.77
CA ASN A 209 -7.74 -1.15 -17.38
C ASN A 209 -8.40 -2.36 -16.66
N TYR A 210 -7.61 -3.26 -16.10
CA TYR A 210 -8.07 -4.50 -15.45
C TYR A 210 -7.67 -4.60 -13.97
N GLY A 211 -6.97 -3.60 -13.43
CA GLY A 211 -6.56 -3.56 -12.02
C GLY A 211 -7.57 -2.83 -11.15
N ALA A 212 -7.58 -3.16 -9.86
CA ALA A 212 -8.37 -2.42 -8.88
C ALA A 212 -7.78 -1.02 -8.62
N GLY A 213 -8.58 -0.10 -8.10
CA GLY A 213 -8.03 1.14 -7.52
C GLY A 213 -7.10 0.80 -6.35
N ILE A 214 -7.63 0.07 -5.36
CA ILE A 214 -6.88 -0.47 -4.22
C ILE A 214 -7.12 -1.97 -4.12
N GLY A 215 -6.07 -2.79 -4.16
CA GLY A 215 -6.13 -4.24 -4.00
C GLY A 215 -5.39 -5.01 -5.09
N GLY A 216 -6.07 -5.89 -5.80
CA GLY A 216 -5.46 -6.79 -6.78
C GLY A 216 -5.24 -6.19 -8.18
N GLY A 217 -4.24 -6.69 -8.90
CA GLY A 217 -4.10 -6.44 -10.34
C GLY A 217 -4.98 -7.38 -11.17
N TYR A 218 -4.84 -7.39 -12.50
CA TYR A 218 -5.54 -8.35 -13.38
C TYR A 218 -5.29 -9.79 -12.90
N LYS A 219 -6.35 -10.57 -12.66
CA LYS A 219 -6.31 -11.93 -12.08
C LYS A 219 -5.68 -12.01 -10.69
N GLY A 220 -5.56 -10.87 -10.02
CA GLY A 220 -5.11 -10.77 -8.64
C GLY A 220 -6.29 -10.44 -7.74
N SER A 221 -6.37 -11.14 -6.61
CA SER A 221 -7.32 -10.83 -5.54
C SER A 221 -6.77 -9.72 -4.65
N GLY A 222 -7.67 -8.88 -4.16
CA GLY A 222 -7.39 -7.90 -3.10
C GLY A 222 -8.05 -8.36 -1.80
N SER A 223 -7.25 -8.53 -0.75
CA SER A 223 -7.79 -8.98 0.54
C SER A 223 -7.21 -8.25 1.75
N GLY A 224 -7.91 -8.24 2.89
CA GLY A 224 -7.38 -7.61 4.10
C GLY A 224 -7.08 -6.13 3.88
N ILE A 225 -8.04 -5.41 3.30
CA ILE A 225 -7.93 -3.98 3.02
C ILE A 225 -8.68 -3.25 4.12
N THR A 226 -7.99 -2.41 4.88
CA THR A 226 -8.56 -1.67 6.01
C THR A 226 -8.39 -0.16 5.80
N ILE A 227 -9.48 0.60 5.89
CA ILE A 227 -9.47 2.07 5.82
C ILE A 227 -10.02 2.64 7.13
N ASN A 228 -9.15 3.22 7.95
CA ASN A 228 -9.52 3.79 9.26
C ASN A 228 -9.75 5.31 9.19
N GLY A 229 -9.33 5.97 8.11
CA GLY A 229 -9.42 7.42 7.98
C GLY A 229 -8.91 7.97 6.65
N GLY A 230 -8.94 9.31 6.54
CA GLY A 230 -8.53 10.04 5.35
C GLY A 230 -9.65 10.29 4.35
N THR A 231 -9.28 10.89 3.21
CA THR A 231 -10.13 11.03 2.02
C THR A 231 -9.57 10.10 0.95
N VAL A 232 -10.29 9.03 0.63
CA VAL A 232 -9.83 7.97 -0.28
C VAL A 232 -10.74 7.94 -1.50
N THR A 233 -10.15 8.12 -2.67
CA THR A 233 -10.79 7.88 -3.97
C THR A 233 -10.10 6.72 -4.65
N ALA A 234 -10.81 5.61 -4.81
CA ALA A 234 -10.30 4.41 -5.44
C ALA A 234 -11.08 4.13 -6.72
N ASN A 235 -10.39 4.22 -7.86
CA ASN A 235 -10.96 4.05 -9.19
C ASN A 235 -10.40 2.76 -9.80
N GLY A 236 -11.25 1.76 -9.95
CA GLY A 236 -10.92 0.59 -10.76
C GLY A 236 -10.82 0.97 -12.24
N GLY A 237 -9.96 0.28 -12.98
CA GLY A 237 -10.04 0.33 -14.44
C GLY A 237 -11.29 -0.40 -14.94
N ASP A 238 -11.55 -0.37 -16.26
CA ASP A 238 -12.72 -0.95 -16.97
C ASP A 238 -13.34 -2.22 -16.35
N SER A 239 -12.54 -3.15 -15.83
CA SER A 239 -13.05 -4.40 -15.23
C SER A 239 -12.62 -4.65 -13.79
N GLY A 240 -11.87 -3.73 -13.17
CA GLY A 240 -11.42 -3.83 -11.78
C GLY A 240 -12.43 -3.22 -10.80
N ALA A 241 -12.38 -3.67 -9.55
CA ALA A 241 -13.12 -3.04 -8.47
C ALA A 241 -12.51 -1.67 -8.10
N GLY A 242 -13.31 -0.78 -7.49
CA GLY A 242 -12.75 0.41 -6.84
C GLY A 242 -11.79 -0.01 -5.73
N ILE A 243 -12.31 -0.79 -4.77
CA ILE A 243 -11.54 -1.41 -3.69
C ILE A 243 -11.80 -2.93 -3.69
N GLY A 244 -10.75 -3.73 -3.83
CA GLY A 244 -10.82 -5.19 -3.82
C GLY A 244 -10.09 -5.84 -4.99
N GLY A 245 -10.78 -6.69 -5.75
CA GLY A 245 -10.16 -7.50 -6.81
C GLY A 245 -9.98 -6.78 -8.16
N GLY A 246 -8.95 -7.15 -8.92
CA GLY A 246 -8.89 -6.84 -10.35
C GLY A 246 -9.81 -7.76 -11.16
N LEU A 247 -9.82 -7.64 -12.49
CA LEU A 247 -10.59 -8.55 -13.37
C LEU A 247 -10.25 -10.02 -13.07
N SER A 248 -11.28 -10.86 -12.86
CA SER A 248 -11.20 -12.26 -12.43
C SER A 248 -10.52 -12.45 -11.06
N GLY A 249 -10.47 -11.41 -10.22
CA GLY A 249 -9.94 -11.44 -8.87
C GLY A 249 -11.02 -11.13 -7.84
N ASP A 250 -10.91 -11.78 -6.69
CA ASP A 250 -11.85 -11.60 -5.58
C ASP A 250 -11.48 -10.36 -4.75
N GLY A 251 -12.50 -9.72 -4.19
CA GLY A 251 -12.35 -8.74 -3.13
C GLY A 251 -12.88 -9.31 -1.83
N SER A 252 -12.00 -9.54 -0.85
CA SER A 252 -12.40 -10.16 0.41
C SER A 252 -11.82 -9.49 1.64
N ASN A 253 -12.51 -9.59 2.78
CA ASN A 253 -12.03 -9.05 4.06
C ASN A 253 -11.68 -7.54 3.93
N ILE A 254 -12.65 -6.78 3.44
CA ILE A 254 -12.51 -5.33 3.25
C ILE A 254 -13.22 -4.65 4.41
N THR A 255 -12.50 -3.84 5.18
CA THR A 255 -13.03 -3.13 6.34
C THR A 255 -12.85 -1.64 6.15
N ILE A 256 -13.93 -0.88 6.30
CA ILE A 256 -13.88 0.59 6.37
C ILE A 256 -14.34 0.97 7.77
N GLU A 257 -13.41 1.48 8.57
CA GLU A 257 -13.61 1.90 9.98
C GLU A 257 -13.71 3.44 10.12
N GLY A 258 -13.60 4.18 9.02
CA GLY A 258 -13.63 5.64 9.05
C GLY A 258 -13.29 6.34 7.74
N GLY A 259 -13.22 7.68 7.81
CA GLY A 259 -12.86 8.53 6.67
C GLY A 259 -14.02 8.82 5.69
N THR A 260 -13.65 9.47 4.58
CA THR A 260 -14.53 9.67 3.42
C THR A 260 -14.00 8.83 2.27
N VAL A 261 -14.73 7.77 1.91
CA VAL A 261 -14.29 6.78 0.91
C VAL A 261 -15.20 6.85 -0.30
N THR A 262 -14.63 7.08 -1.47
CA THR A 262 -15.30 6.95 -2.76
C THR A 262 -14.65 5.80 -3.53
N ALA A 263 -15.40 4.73 -3.74
CA ALA A 263 -14.94 3.56 -4.47
C ALA A 263 -15.76 3.41 -5.76
N ASN A 264 -15.08 3.55 -6.89
CA ASN A 264 -15.67 3.49 -8.22
C ASN A 264 -15.15 2.24 -8.94
N GLY A 265 -16.02 1.26 -9.15
CA GLY A 265 -15.72 0.13 -10.03
C GLY A 265 -15.69 0.56 -11.49
N GLY A 266 -14.92 -0.16 -12.30
CA GLY A 266 -15.02 -0.06 -13.76
C GLY A 266 -16.37 -0.55 -14.29
N ASP A 267 -16.57 -0.53 -15.61
CA ASP A 267 -17.81 -0.92 -16.29
C ASP A 267 -18.44 -2.23 -15.79
N SER A 268 -17.64 -3.20 -15.36
CA SER A 268 -18.15 -4.48 -14.82
C SER A 268 -17.60 -4.87 -13.44
N GLY A 269 -16.83 -4.00 -12.79
CA GLY A 269 -16.31 -4.22 -11.43
C GLY A 269 -17.26 -3.70 -10.34
N ALA A 270 -17.14 -4.23 -9.13
CA ALA A 270 -17.84 -3.69 -7.98
C ALA A 270 -17.24 -2.33 -7.54
N GLY A 271 -18.04 -1.49 -6.85
CA GLY A 271 -17.47 -0.35 -6.15
C GLY A 271 -16.50 -0.82 -5.08
N ILE A 272 -16.99 -1.68 -4.17
CA ILE A 272 -16.21 -2.37 -3.14
C ILE A 272 -16.47 -3.87 -3.23
N GLY A 273 -15.42 -4.68 -3.42
CA GLY A 273 -15.51 -6.13 -3.51
C GLY A 273 -14.83 -6.68 -4.77
N GLY A 274 -15.52 -7.55 -5.50
CA GLY A 274 -14.93 -8.32 -6.59
C GLY A 274 -14.78 -7.57 -7.91
N GLY A 275 -13.80 -7.98 -8.71
CA GLY A 275 -13.69 -7.57 -10.11
C GLY A 275 -14.67 -8.31 -11.02
N SER A 276 -14.70 -7.93 -12.29
CA SER A 276 -15.54 -8.59 -13.30
C SER A 276 -15.13 -10.06 -13.54
N ASP A 277 -15.98 -10.82 -14.23
CA ASP A 277 -15.71 -12.19 -14.71
C ASP A 277 -15.56 -13.21 -13.57
N GLY A 278 -16.54 -13.19 -12.67
CA GLY A 278 -16.63 -14.13 -11.54
C GLY A 278 -15.84 -13.74 -10.30
N GLY A 279 -15.37 -12.48 -10.20
CA GLY A 279 -14.73 -11.99 -8.97
C GLY A 279 -15.75 -11.79 -7.86
N ASP A 280 -15.61 -12.54 -6.78
CA ASP A 280 -16.53 -12.50 -5.64
C ASP A 280 -16.21 -11.33 -4.70
N GLY A 281 -17.24 -10.77 -4.10
CA GLY A 281 -17.13 -9.80 -3.01
C GLY A 281 -17.59 -10.42 -1.70
N SER A 282 -16.66 -10.69 -0.78
CA SER A 282 -16.98 -11.36 0.48
C SER A 282 -16.40 -10.70 1.71
N ASN A 283 -17.08 -10.83 2.86
CA ASN A 283 -16.62 -10.30 4.15
C ASN A 283 -16.29 -8.80 4.07
N ILE A 284 -17.27 -8.01 3.66
CA ILE A 284 -17.13 -6.55 3.55
C ILE A 284 -17.81 -5.93 4.76
N THR A 285 -17.03 -5.26 5.60
CA THR A 285 -17.50 -4.55 6.79
C THR A 285 -17.33 -3.06 6.59
N ILE A 286 -18.41 -2.30 6.76
CA ILE A 286 -18.35 -0.85 6.84
C ILE A 286 -18.86 -0.48 8.23
N GLU A 287 -17.96 -0.07 9.09
CA GLU A 287 -18.22 0.33 10.47
C GLU A 287 -17.76 1.79 10.61
N ASP A 288 -18.66 2.74 10.75
CA ASP A 288 -18.35 4.19 10.66
C ASP A 288 -17.96 4.68 9.24
N GLY A 289 -17.58 5.95 9.14
CA GLY A 289 -17.21 6.61 7.89
C GLY A 289 -18.37 7.05 6.99
N THR A 290 -18.02 7.81 5.96
CA THR A 290 -18.92 8.16 4.85
C THR A 290 -18.42 7.46 3.59
N VAL A 291 -19.21 6.51 3.09
CA VAL A 291 -18.82 5.67 1.95
C VAL A 291 -19.73 5.96 0.75
N THR A 292 -19.14 6.22 -0.40
CA THR A 292 -19.81 6.18 -1.70
C THR A 292 -19.24 5.02 -2.50
N ALA A 293 -20.06 4.00 -2.74
CA ALA A 293 -19.67 2.81 -3.49
C ALA A 293 -20.48 2.76 -4.80
N ASN A 294 -19.78 2.97 -5.92
CA ASN A 294 -20.37 2.99 -7.25
C ASN A 294 -19.86 1.77 -8.02
N GLY A 295 -20.74 0.79 -8.22
CA GLY A 295 -20.51 -0.33 -9.12
C GLY A 295 -20.63 0.07 -10.57
N GLY A 296 -19.96 -0.68 -11.44
CA GLY A 296 -20.13 -0.60 -12.87
C GLY A 296 -21.52 -0.97 -13.36
N LYS A 297 -21.72 -0.85 -14.68
CA LYS A 297 -22.92 -1.29 -15.39
C LYS A 297 -23.39 -2.71 -15.04
N ASN A 298 -22.45 -3.62 -14.76
CA ASN A 298 -22.75 -5.01 -14.37
C ASN A 298 -22.28 -5.38 -12.95
N GLY A 299 -21.62 -4.47 -12.22
CA GLY A 299 -21.09 -4.72 -10.88
C GLY A 299 -22.00 -4.20 -9.78
N ALA A 300 -21.91 -4.82 -8.60
CA ALA A 300 -22.60 -4.31 -7.41
C ALA A 300 -21.96 -3.01 -6.91
N GLY A 301 -22.72 -2.19 -6.17
CA GLY A 301 -22.12 -1.10 -5.41
C GLY A 301 -21.14 -1.67 -4.38
N ILE A 302 -21.62 -2.63 -3.58
CA ILE A 302 -20.84 -3.38 -2.60
C ILE A 302 -21.11 -4.88 -2.78
N GLY A 303 -20.07 -5.68 -3.03
CA GLY A 303 -20.16 -7.13 -3.23
C GLY A 303 -19.49 -7.59 -4.53
N GLY A 304 -20.17 -8.43 -5.31
CA GLY A 304 -19.58 -9.09 -6.48
C GLY A 304 -19.49 -8.22 -7.73
N GLY A 305 -18.51 -8.51 -8.59
CA GLY A 305 -18.46 -7.97 -9.95
C GLY A 305 -19.39 -8.73 -10.90
N TRP A 306 -19.28 -8.51 -12.22
CA TRP A 306 -20.06 -9.26 -13.20
C TRP A 306 -19.84 -10.79 -13.05
N CYS A 307 -20.93 -11.55 -12.92
CA CYS A 307 -20.96 -12.98 -12.59
C CYS A 307 -20.33 -13.37 -11.24
N GLY A 308 -19.98 -12.40 -10.39
CA GLY A 308 -19.43 -12.63 -9.06
C GLY A 308 -20.50 -12.53 -7.96
N ASP A 309 -20.36 -13.38 -6.95
CA ASP A 309 -21.26 -13.45 -5.81
C ASP A 309 -20.93 -12.37 -4.77
N GLY A 310 -21.94 -11.96 -3.99
CA GLY A 310 -21.78 -11.04 -2.87
C GLY A 310 -22.21 -11.67 -1.55
N SER A 311 -21.33 -11.75 -0.55
CA SER A 311 -21.65 -12.39 0.73
C SER A 311 -20.95 -11.76 1.93
N GLY A 312 -21.51 -11.95 3.13
CA GLY A 312 -20.89 -11.45 4.36
C GLY A 312 -20.73 -9.92 4.40
N ILE A 313 -21.72 -9.18 3.93
CA ILE A 313 -21.69 -7.72 3.88
C ILE A 313 -22.38 -7.17 5.13
N ASN A 314 -21.64 -6.48 5.99
CA ASN A 314 -22.14 -5.88 7.22
C ASN A 314 -21.89 -4.37 7.19
N ILE A 315 -22.92 -3.59 7.53
CA ILE A 315 -22.83 -2.12 7.57
C ILE A 315 -23.33 -1.65 8.94
N SER A 316 -22.58 -0.82 9.63
CA SER A 316 -23.00 -0.29 10.93
C SER A 316 -22.41 1.08 11.23
N ASN A 317 -23.16 1.93 11.90
CA ASN A 317 -22.70 3.27 12.32
C ASN A 317 -22.25 4.20 11.15
N SER A 318 -22.58 3.85 9.90
CA SER A 318 -22.07 4.54 8.70
C SER A 318 -23.16 5.25 7.91
N LEU A 319 -22.73 6.24 7.12
CA LEU A 319 -23.50 6.74 5.98
C LEU A 319 -22.96 6.09 4.70
N VAL A 320 -23.76 5.27 4.05
CA VAL A 320 -23.38 4.58 2.83
C VAL A 320 -24.28 4.99 1.67
N LYS A 321 -23.68 5.56 0.63
CA LYS A 321 -24.31 5.82 -0.65
C LYS A 321 -23.89 4.72 -1.63
N VAL A 322 -24.85 3.95 -2.11
CA VAL A 322 -24.60 2.88 -3.09
C VAL A 322 -25.25 3.21 -4.42
N THR A 323 -24.53 2.88 -5.49
CA THR A 323 -25.06 2.87 -6.85
C THR A 323 -24.55 1.61 -7.52
N ALA A 324 -25.45 0.75 -8.01
CA ALA A 324 -25.12 -0.38 -8.87
C ALA A 324 -25.62 -0.16 -10.31
N GLY A 325 -25.04 -0.90 -11.23
CA GLY A 325 -25.49 -0.96 -12.61
C GLY A 325 -26.86 -1.63 -12.78
N ALA A 326 -27.50 -1.40 -13.93
CA ALA A 326 -28.92 -1.68 -14.19
C ALA A 326 -29.38 -3.15 -14.01
N ASN A 327 -28.47 -4.10 -13.80
CA ASN A 327 -28.78 -5.52 -13.64
C ASN A 327 -28.01 -6.19 -12.49
N ALA A 328 -27.40 -5.40 -11.61
CA ALA A 328 -26.67 -5.87 -10.44
C ALA A 328 -27.41 -5.48 -9.16
N SER A 329 -27.08 -6.14 -8.05
CA SER A 329 -27.58 -5.73 -6.74
C SER A 329 -26.83 -4.49 -6.27
N SER A 330 -27.52 -3.53 -5.64
CA SER A 330 -26.84 -2.39 -5.00
C SER A 330 -25.83 -2.85 -3.95
N ILE A 331 -26.23 -3.85 -3.17
CA ILE A 331 -25.42 -4.58 -2.20
C ILE A 331 -25.68 -6.07 -2.42
N GLY A 332 -24.65 -6.88 -2.65
CA GLY A 332 -24.76 -8.31 -2.98
C GLY A 332 -24.03 -8.68 -4.27
N GLY A 333 -24.55 -9.65 -5.01
CA GLY A 333 -23.95 -10.11 -6.26
C GLY A 333 -24.06 -9.11 -7.41
N GLY A 334 -23.09 -9.15 -8.31
CA GLY A 334 -23.18 -8.46 -9.58
C GLY A 334 -24.14 -9.16 -10.54
N ARG A 335 -24.25 -8.67 -11.78
CA ARG A 335 -25.16 -9.26 -12.76
C ARG A 335 -24.79 -10.73 -13.02
N GLY A 336 -25.73 -11.64 -12.80
CA GLY A 336 -25.52 -13.08 -12.98
C GLY A 336 -24.80 -13.77 -11.82
N GLY A 337 -24.37 -13.01 -10.80
CA GLY A 337 -23.93 -13.54 -9.52
C GLY A 337 -25.09 -13.68 -8.54
N ASN A 338 -24.85 -14.45 -7.50
CA ASN A 338 -25.74 -14.72 -6.39
C ASN A 338 -25.38 -13.89 -5.16
N GLY A 339 -26.20 -14.05 -4.12
CA GLY A 339 -25.99 -13.36 -2.85
C GLY A 339 -26.79 -12.06 -2.80
N ALA A 340 -27.97 -12.15 -2.19
CA ALA A 340 -28.64 -10.97 -1.69
C ALA A 340 -27.88 -10.49 -0.44
N ALA A 341 -27.76 -9.17 -0.25
CA ALA A 341 -27.21 -8.65 0.98
C ALA A 341 -28.00 -9.17 2.19
N ASP A 342 -27.36 -9.98 3.04
CA ASP A 342 -27.89 -10.26 4.36
C ASP A 342 -27.61 -9.06 5.26
N LEU A 343 -28.51 -8.07 5.21
CA LEU A 343 -28.43 -6.86 6.02
C LEU A 343 -29.03 -7.05 7.42
N SER A 344 -29.32 -8.28 7.85
CA SER A 344 -29.94 -8.56 9.16
C SER A 344 -29.10 -8.06 10.35
N ASN A 345 -27.78 -7.97 10.18
CA ASN A 345 -26.85 -7.46 11.19
C ASN A 345 -26.56 -5.95 11.05
N THR A 346 -27.20 -5.25 10.09
CA THR A 346 -26.98 -3.82 9.87
C THR A 346 -27.56 -2.98 11.00
N GLN A 347 -26.77 -2.08 11.59
CA GLN A 347 -27.17 -1.32 12.79
C GLN A 347 -26.72 0.14 12.75
N ASN A 348 -27.58 1.07 13.17
CA ASN A 348 -27.28 2.51 13.27
C ASN A 348 -26.72 3.12 11.97
N ALA A 349 -27.20 2.67 10.81
CA ALA A 349 -26.69 3.07 9.50
C ALA A 349 -27.77 3.75 8.65
N ILE A 350 -27.33 4.64 7.77
CA ILE A 350 -28.18 5.18 6.69
C ILE A 350 -27.62 4.66 5.38
N ILE A 351 -28.46 3.93 4.63
CA ILE A 351 -28.13 3.47 3.28
C ILE A 351 -28.96 4.26 2.28
N VAL A 352 -28.30 5.05 1.45
CA VAL A 352 -28.88 5.74 0.30
C VAL A 352 -28.60 4.91 -0.94
N ASP A 353 -29.63 4.23 -1.43
CA ASP A 353 -29.54 3.41 -2.63
C ASP A 353 -30.06 4.22 -3.83
N ASN A 354 -29.14 4.71 -4.66
CA ASN A 354 -29.52 5.50 -5.84
C ASN A 354 -30.12 4.64 -6.95
N THR A 355 -29.79 3.36 -6.99
CA THR A 355 -30.29 2.42 -8.01
C THR A 355 -31.75 2.10 -7.73
N ALA A 356 -32.09 1.79 -6.47
CA ALA A 356 -33.47 1.58 -6.03
C ALA A 356 -34.25 2.89 -5.79
N ARG A 357 -33.53 4.03 -5.70
CA ARG A 357 -34.06 5.36 -5.32
C ARG A 357 -34.70 5.34 -3.94
N THR A 358 -34.05 4.67 -2.99
CA THR A 358 -34.52 4.51 -1.62
C THR A 358 -33.51 5.06 -0.63
N VAL A 359 -34.01 5.40 0.55
CA VAL A 359 -33.20 5.67 1.74
C VAL A 359 -33.72 4.76 2.83
N THR A 360 -32.85 3.89 3.34
CA THR A 360 -33.17 2.96 4.41
C THR A 360 -32.37 3.32 5.65
N VAL A 361 -33.05 3.44 6.79
CA VAL A 361 -32.45 3.78 8.08
C VAL A 361 -32.54 2.55 8.97
N TYR A 362 -31.39 2.13 9.51
CA TYR A 362 -31.28 0.99 10.42
C TYR A 362 -30.95 1.50 11.82
N GLY A 363 -31.65 1.01 12.84
CA GLY A 363 -31.41 1.38 14.24
C GLY A 363 -31.84 2.81 14.60
N ASN A 364 -31.24 3.35 15.67
CA ASN A 364 -31.59 4.66 16.23
C ASN A 364 -30.68 5.75 15.64
N VAL A 365 -31.07 6.29 14.48
CA VAL A 365 -30.35 7.38 13.84
C VAL A 365 -31.00 8.72 14.21
N THR A 366 -30.19 9.65 14.75
CA THR A 366 -30.67 11.00 15.08
C THR A 366 -30.37 11.96 13.93
N LEU A 367 -31.43 12.41 13.24
CA LEU A 367 -31.34 13.46 12.23
C LEU A 367 -31.44 14.83 12.89
N ASN A 368 -30.31 15.45 13.19
CA ASN A 368 -30.30 16.83 13.67
C ASN A 368 -30.53 17.78 12.49
N ARG A 369 -31.62 18.56 12.54
CA ARG A 369 -31.77 19.73 11.67
C ARG A 369 -30.75 20.76 12.12
N GLY A 370 -29.67 20.93 11.35
CA GLY A 370 -28.82 22.11 11.47
C GLY A 370 -29.67 23.34 11.18
N PHE A 371 -29.83 24.22 12.16
CA PHE A 371 -30.40 25.56 11.98
C PHE A 371 -29.34 26.51 11.42
#